data_AF-A0A5R9LZC0-F1
#
_entry.id   AF-A0A5R9LZC0-F1
#
_cell.length_a   1.000
_cell.length_b   1.000
_cell.length_c   1.000
_cell.angle_alpha   90.00
_cell.angle_beta   90.00
_cell.angle_gamma   90.00
#
_symmetry.space_group_name_H-M   'P 1'
#
loop_
_entity.id
_entity.type
_entity.pdbx_description
1 polymer ?
#
loop_
_entity_poly.entity_id
_entity_poly.type
_entity_poly.pdbx_seq_one_letter_code
_entity_poly.pdbx_strand_id
1 'polypeptide(L)'
;MAAGGNAALTSGGRTCFQVAVQRDKVRKPLVSRFGGIPLKRQRATVLTDRNPPLATARRNEQIHRLLAGQCEMCEGQAGLQVHHVRKLADLNRPGRRL
;
A
#
# COMPACT_ATOMS: atom_id res chain seq x y z
N MET A 1 -0.17 29.94 -13.84
CA MET A 1 -1.60 29.67 -14.15
C MET A 1 -1.83 28.17 -14.24
N ALA A 2 -2.84 27.66 -13.55
CA ALA A 2 -3.28 26.27 -13.69
C ALA A 2 -4.32 26.22 -14.82
N ALA A 3 -4.06 25.43 -15.86
CA ALA A 3 -5.04 25.14 -16.90
C ALA A 3 -5.72 23.81 -16.56
N GLY A 4 -7.02 23.85 -16.33
CA GLY A 4 -7.86 22.67 -16.16
C GLY A 4 -8.54 22.31 -17.48
N GLY A 5 -8.54 21.04 -17.85
CA GLY A 5 -9.20 20.59 -19.07
C GLY A 5 -9.63 19.13 -18.98
N ASN A 6 -10.75 18.81 -19.63
CA ASN A 6 -11.19 17.43 -19.81
C ASN A 6 -10.43 16.82 -20.99
N ALA A 7 -9.66 15.76 -20.75
CA ALA A 7 -9.00 15.01 -21.81
C ALA A 7 -9.83 13.76 -22.13
N ALA A 8 -10.26 13.58 -23.38
CA ALA A 8 -10.92 12.35 -23.79
C ALA A 8 -9.88 11.27 -24.14
N LEU A 9 -10.10 10.02 -23.70
CA LEU A 9 -9.33 8.89 -24.22
C LEU A 9 -9.91 8.44 -25.56
N THR A 10 -9.03 8.04 -26.49
CA THR A 10 -9.39 7.39 -27.76
C THR A 10 -10.07 6.03 -27.58
N SER A 11 -10.24 5.53 -26.35
CA SER A 11 -11.07 4.35 -26.12
C SER A 11 -11.65 4.26 -24.71
N GLY A 12 -12.98 4.22 -24.65
CA GLY A 12 -13.80 4.16 -23.44
C GLY A 12 -14.22 5.56 -22.99
N GLY A 13 -15.53 5.86 -23.06
CA GLY A 13 -16.13 7.16 -22.77
C GLY A 13 -16.11 7.60 -21.31
N ARG A 14 -15.03 7.32 -20.57
CA ARG A 14 -14.86 7.79 -19.19
C ARG A 14 -14.14 9.14 -19.18
N THR A 15 -14.70 10.09 -18.46
CA THR A 15 -14.13 11.43 -18.29
C THR A 15 -12.77 11.35 -17.58
N CYS A 16 -11.77 12.05 -18.11
CA CYS A 16 -10.49 12.26 -17.45
C CYS A 16 -10.39 13.72 -16.99
N PHE A 17 -10.02 13.91 -15.74
CA PHE A 17 -9.74 15.24 -15.20
C PHE A 17 -8.24 15.49 -15.21
N GLN A 18 -7.81 16.62 -15.75
CA GLN A 18 -6.40 16.98 -15.80
C GLN A 18 -6.20 18.44 -15.37
N VAL A 19 -5.18 18.65 -14.54
CA VAL A 19 -4.70 20.00 -14.17
C VAL A 19 -3.22 20.09 -14.55
N ALA A 20 -2.88 21.13 -15.31
CA ALA A 20 -1.51 21.44 -15.68
C ALA A 20 -1.05 22.76 -15.07
N VAL A 21 0.10 22.76 -14.40
CA VAL A 21 0.77 23.97 -13.90
C VAL A 21 2.01 24.21 -14.74
N GLN A 22 2.05 25.36 -15.42
CA GLN A 22 3.20 25.77 -16.21
C GLN A 22 4.41 26.02 -15.31
N ARG A 23 5.59 25.61 -15.79
CA ARG A 23 6.89 25.96 -15.19
C ARG A 23 7.61 26.96 -16.08
N ASP A 24 8.84 27.31 -15.70
CA ASP A 24 9.76 28.10 -16.54
C ASP A 24 9.81 27.57 -17.98
N LYS A 25 10.06 28.46 -18.95
CA LYS A 25 9.99 28.17 -20.41
C LYS A 25 10.75 26.91 -20.88
N VAL A 26 11.73 26.45 -20.10
CA VAL A 26 12.57 25.29 -20.39
C VAL A 26 11.97 23.97 -19.86
N ARG A 27 11.15 24.02 -18.82
CA ARG A 27 10.69 22.84 -18.08
C ARG A 27 9.30 22.42 -18.49
N LYS A 28 9.09 21.10 -18.58
CA LYS A 28 7.77 20.53 -18.83
C LYS A 28 6.78 20.91 -17.72
N PRO A 29 5.51 21.19 -18.05
CA PRO A 29 4.47 21.48 -17.06
C PRO A 29 4.31 20.35 -16.04
N LEU A 30 3.95 20.70 -14.81
CA LEU A 30 3.47 19.72 -13.84
C LEU A 30 2.05 19.31 -14.23
N VAL A 31 1.83 18.03 -14.52
CA VAL A 31 0.52 17.52 -14.89
C VAL A 31 0.06 16.52 -13.84
N SER A 32 -1.08 16.80 -13.22
CA SER A 32 -1.82 15.85 -12.39
C SER A 32 -3.05 15.38 -13.16
N ARG A 33 -3.25 14.07 -13.25
CA ARG A 33 -4.33 13.47 -14.04
C ARG A 33 -5.08 12.43 -13.22
N PHE A 34 -6.40 12.59 -13.14
CA PHE A 34 -7.32 11.62 -12.55
C PHE A 34 -8.13 10.94 -13.64
N GLY A 35 -8.08 9.61 -13.66
CA GLY A 35 -8.55 8.81 -14.79
C GLY A 35 -7.49 8.71 -15.88
N GLY A 36 -7.92 8.61 -17.13
CA GLY A 36 -6.98 8.56 -18.26
C GLY A 36 -6.28 7.21 -18.46
N ILE A 37 -6.62 6.21 -17.66
CA ILE A 37 -6.08 4.85 -17.74
C ILE A 37 -7.12 3.97 -18.43
N PRO A 38 -6.83 3.40 -19.62
CA PRO A 38 -7.75 2.49 -20.27
C PRO A 38 -7.95 1.25 -19.38
N LEU A 39 -9.16 1.06 -18.86
CA LEU A 39 -9.55 -0.18 -18.18
C LEU A 39 -9.89 -1.26 -19.22
N LYS A 40 -8.92 -1.59 -20.08
CA LYS A 40 -9.02 -2.63 -21.10
C LYS A 40 -8.28 -3.86 -20.63
N ARG A 41 -8.95 -5.01 -20.64
CA ARG A 41 -8.31 -6.30 -20.36
C ARG A 41 -7.38 -6.65 -21.52
N GLN A 42 -6.08 -6.74 -21.25
CA GLN A 42 -5.09 -7.27 -22.19
C GLN A 42 -4.95 -8.78 -21.96
N ARG A 43 -5.58 -9.60 -22.82
CA ARG A 43 -5.58 -11.06 -22.66
C ARG A 43 -4.21 -11.71 -22.89
N ALA A 44 -3.39 -11.10 -23.75
CA ALA A 44 -2.06 -11.60 -24.11
C ALA A 44 -0.93 -10.80 -23.43
N THR A 45 -1.18 -10.22 -22.25
CA THR A 45 -0.12 -9.50 -21.52
C THR A 45 0.88 -10.49 -20.92
N VAL A 46 2.18 -10.20 -21.04
CA VAL A 46 3.23 -11.01 -20.43
C VAL A 46 3.21 -10.76 -18.92
N LEU A 47 2.91 -11.81 -18.15
CA LEU A 47 2.99 -11.77 -16.70
C LEU A 47 4.46 -11.95 -16.29
N THR A 48 5.12 -10.85 -15.91
CA THR A 48 6.42 -10.93 -15.26
C THR A 48 6.21 -11.28 -13.79
N ASP A 49 6.57 -12.51 -13.39
CA ASP A 49 6.66 -12.86 -11.98
C ASP A 49 7.85 -12.09 -11.38
N ARG A 50 7.54 -10.99 -10.69
CA ARG A 50 8.55 -10.18 -10.03
C ARG A 50 8.74 -10.75 -8.64
N ASN A 51 9.95 -11.19 -8.33
CA ASN A 51 10.33 -11.43 -6.95
C ASN A 51 10.16 -10.10 -6.19
N PRO A 52 9.18 -9.99 -5.28
CA PRO A 52 8.97 -8.74 -4.57
C PRO A 52 10.24 -8.43 -3.78
N PRO A 53 10.67 -7.15 -3.72
CA PRO A 53 11.73 -6.79 -2.80
C PRO A 53 11.28 -7.20 -1.40
N LEU A 54 11.96 -8.18 -0.80
CA LEU A 54 11.73 -8.59 0.57
C LEU A 54 11.87 -7.33 1.41
N ALA A 55 10.75 -6.86 1.97
CA ALA A 55 10.77 -5.73 2.88
C ALA A 55 11.83 -6.04 3.94
N THR A 56 12.78 -5.13 4.09
CA THR A 56 14.03 -5.27 4.84
C THR A 56 13.84 -6.03 6.16
N ALA A 57 14.81 -6.88 6.52
CA ALA A 57 14.90 -7.71 7.74
C ALA A 57 14.67 -6.99 9.10
N ARG A 58 14.35 -5.69 9.09
CA ARG A 58 14.05 -4.88 10.28
C ARG A 58 12.69 -5.19 10.92
N ARG A 59 11.81 -5.98 10.29
CA ARG A 59 10.48 -6.32 10.83
C ARG A 59 10.36 -7.78 11.29
N ASN A 60 11.42 -8.34 11.85
CA ASN A 60 11.46 -9.71 12.37
C ASN A 60 10.99 -9.82 13.84
N GLU A 61 10.34 -8.79 14.37
CA GLU A 61 9.92 -8.76 15.78
C GLU A 61 9.04 -9.97 16.14
N GLN A 62 8.16 -10.43 15.24
CA GLN A 62 7.34 -11.60 15.51
C GLN A 62 8.18 -12.86 15.69
N ILE A 63 9.19 -13.08 14.84
CA ILE A 63 10.09 -14.25 14.96
C ILE A 63 10.86 -14.19 16.28
N HIS A 64 11.45 -13.03 16.61
CA HIS A 64 12.20 -12.87 17.85
C HIS A 64 11.32 -13.06 19.10
N ARG A 65 10.08 -12.58 19.09
CA ARG A 65 9.13 -12.75 20.20
C ARG A 65 8.65 -14.20 20.35
N LEU A 66 8.42 -14.91 19.24
CA LEU A 66 8.11 -16.34 19.30
C LEU A 66 9.28 -17.16 19.85
N LEU A 67 10.52 -16.83 19.45
CA LEU A 67 11.73 -17.45 19.98
C LEU A 67 11.96 -17.14 21.47
N ALA A 68 11.52 -15.98 21.95
CA ALA A 68 11.56 -15.65 23.38
C ALA A 68 10.61 -16.52 24.22
N GLY A 69 9.61 -17.15 23.60
CA GLY A 69 8.77 -18.16 24.25
C GLY A 69 7.95 -17.62 25.42
N GLN A 70 7.45 -16.38 25.32
CA GLN A 70 6.67 -15.72 26.37
C GLN A 70 5.39 -15.13 25.80
N CYS A 71 4.27 -15.32 26.49
CA CYS A 71 3.00 -14.71 26.13
C CYS A 71 3.02 -13.20 26.41
N GLU A 72 2.78 -12.38 25.38
CA GLU A 72 2.75 -10.90 25.48
C GLU A 72 1.52 -10.36 26.23
N MET A 73 0.59 -11.23 26.64
CA MET A 73 -0.63 -10.85 27.39
C MET A 73 -0.60 -11.29 28.86
N CYS A 74 -0.06 -12.47 29.17
CA CYS A 74 -0.07 -13.06 30.52
C CYS A 74 1.30 -13.54 31.01
N GLU A 75 2.36 -13.35 30.22
CA GLU A 75 3.75 -13.68 30.56
C GLU A 75 4.04 -15.18 30.78
N GLY A 76 3.05 -16.06 30.57
CA GLY A 76 3.25 -17.51 30.61
C GLY A 76 4.21 -18.00 29.51
N GLN A 77 4.84 -19.16 29.74
CA GLN A 77 5.84 -19.76 28.85
C GLN A 77 5.44 -21.15 28.31
N ALA A 78 4.27 -21.66 28.71
CA ALA A 78 3.77 -22.98 28.32
C ALA A 78 2.45 -22.84 27.54
N GLY A 79 2.22 -23.77 26.61
CA GLY A 79 0.96 -23.82 25.85
C GLY A 79 0.71 -22.60 24.96
N LEU A 80 1.77 -21.96 24.46
CA LEU A 80 1.67 -20.72 23.67
C LEU A 80 0.96 -20.95 22.34
N GLN A 81 0.15 -19.98 21.95
CA GLN A 81 -0.54 -19.93 20.67
C GLN A 81 -0.29 -18.59 19.96
N VAL A 82 -0.27 -18.62 18.63
CA VAL A 82 -0.05 -17.44 17.80
C VAL A 82 -1.37 -16.84 17.37
N HIS A 83 -1.63 -15.60 17.79
CA HIS A 83 -2.80 -14.83 17.36
C HIS A 83 -2.38 -13.61 16.54
N HIS A 84 -3.11 -13.32 15.47
CA HIS A 84 -2.86 -12.12 14.68
C HIS A 84 -3.52 -10.92 15.33
N VAL A 85 -2.73 -9.90 15.66
CA VAL A 85 -3.18 -8.66 16.29
C VAL A 85 -2.73 -7.46 15.47
N ARG A 86 -3.47 -6.35 15.54
CA ARG A 86 -3.17 -5.15 14.75
C ARG A 86 -1.83 -4.50 15.15
N LYS A 87 -1.60 -4.31 16.46
CA LYS A 87 -0.36 -3.80 17.05
C LYS A 87 -0.26 -4.20 18.53
N LEU A 88 0.95 -4.45 19.04
CA LEU A 88 1.16 -4.89 20.42
C LEU A 88 0.67 -3.89 21.47
N ALA A 89 0.75 -2.58 21.18
CA ALA A 89 0.24 -1.53 22.08
C ALA A 89 -1.28 -1.62 22.35
N ASP A 90 -2.03 -2.40 21.56
CA ASP A 90 -3.46 -2.60 21.78
C ASP A 90 -3.76 -3.69 22.85
N LEU A 91 -2.79 -4.51 23.25
CA LEU A 91 -2.97 -5.56 24.27
C LEU A 91 -3.25 -4.99 25.67
N ASN A 92 -2.69 -3.82 25.99
CA ASN A 92 -2.85 -3.15 27.28
C ASN A 92 -4.18 -2.38 27.42
N ARG A 93 -5.13 -2.57 26.51
CA ARG A 93 -6.44 -1.90 26.56
C ARG A 93 -7.44 -2.71 27.40
N PRO A 94 -8.17 -2.07 28.34
CA PRO A 94 -9.27 -2.72 29.04
C PRO A 94 -10.26 -3.36 28.05
N GLY A 95 -10.73 -4.58 28.32
CA GLY A 95 -11.68 -5.30 27.47
C GLY A 95 -11.08 -6.04 26.26
N ARG A 96 -9.75 -6.16 26.17
CA ARG A 96 -9.04 -6.90 25.11
C ARG A 96 -8.27 -8.12 25.60
N ARG A 97 -8.40 -8.51 26.87
CA ARG A 97 -7.92 -9.82 27.35
C ARG A 97 -8.80 -10.89 26.70
N LEU A 98 -8.18 -11.74 25.89
CA LEU A 98 -8.80 -12.90 25.27
C LEU A 98 -9.13 -13.95 26.33
#